data_AF-E5RXZ1-F1
#
_entry.id   AF-E5RXZ1-F1
#
_cell.length_a   1.000
_cell.length_b   1.000
_cell.length_c   1.000
_cell.angle_alpha   90.00
_cell.angle_beta   90.00
_cell.angle_gamma   90.00
#
_symmetry.space_group_name_H-M   'P 1'
#
loop_
_entity.id
_entity.type
_entity.pdbx_description
1 polymer ?
#
loop_
_entity_poly.entity_id
_entity_poly.type
_entity_poly.pdbx_seq_one_letter_code
_entity_poly.pdbx_strand_id
1 'polypeptide(L)'
;VVKWNIDKAIAQFKGDKSIKPVVDRIDVHYQPGHGFSSMGETKDADGKYMNSGNKFSKDRFLPVGPLHSETEQLIDISGEKLRIISDHTAYPEPHDGIIVRRDVVKTRQIYKLEDFPNAVTPQNAGIERKGNKVHVRMMSQAPAYSLPIIKVKKGDEVTITLTNHDKVEDLTHGCAIPNYNINFIVNPQETKS
;
A
#
# COMPACT_ATOMS: atom_id res chain seq x y z
N VAL A 1 11.53 18.44 14.57
CA VAL A 1 10.18 19.02 14.33
C VAL A 1 9.94 20.18 15.30
N VAL A 2 9.25 21.25 14.86
CA VAL A 2 8.91 22.42 15.69
C VAL A 2 7.40 22.54 15.82
N LYS A 3 6.88 22.52 17.05
CA LYS A 3 5.47 22.82 17.35
C LYS A 3 5.34 24.32 17.61
N TRP A 4 4.48 24.98 16.87
CA TRP A 4 4.23 26.42 17.01
C TRP A 4 2.75 26.74 16.82
N ASN A 5 2.30 27.85 17.39
CA ASN A 5 0.91 28.30 17.33
C ASN A 5 0.76 29.49 16.37
N ILE A 6 -0.18 29.37 15.43
CA ILE A 6 -0.40 30.34 14.35
C ILE A 6 -0.88 31.69 14.90
N ASP A 7 -1.87 31.70 15.80
CA ASP A 7 -2.41 32.95 16.37
C ASP A 7 -1.34 33.72 17.15
N LYS A 8 -0.53 33.01 17.94
CA LYS A 8 0.63 33.59 18.63
C LYS A 8 1.65 34.16 17.65
N ALA A 9 1.90 33.48 16.53
CA ALA A 9 2.81 33.98 15.50
C ALA A 9 2.27 35.25 14.82
N ILE A 10 0.96 35.29 14.54
CA ILE A 10 0.29 36.48 14.00
C ILE A 10 0.34 37.64 14.99
N ALA A 11 0.07 37.39 16.27
CA ALA A 11 0.12 38.43 17.31
C ALA A 11 1.54 38.97 17.51
N GLN A 12 2.54 38.08 17.52
CA GLN A 12 3.95 38.48 17.55
C GLN A 12 4.32 39.34 16.33
N PHE A 13 3.88 38.94 15.13
CA PHE A 13 4.11 39.70 13.90
C PHE A 13 3.47 41.10 13.93
N LYS A 14 2.31 41.25 14.58
CA LYS A 14 1.61 42.54 14.78
C LYS A 14 2.26 43.46 15.81
N GLY A 15 3.32 43.03 16.50
CA GLY A 15 4.14 43.88 17.36
C GLY A 15 4.22 43.47 18.83
N ASP A 16 3.46 42.47 19.28
CA ASP A 16 3.60 41.95 20.63
C ASP A 16 4.81 40.99 20.75
N LYS A 17 5.98 41.58 20.96
CA LYS A 17 7.25 40.85 21.08
C LYS A 17 7.34 39.95 22.31
N SER A 18 6.41 40.05 23.27
CA SER A 18 6.40 39.22 24.47
C SER A 18 5.89 37.80 24.20
N ILE A 19 5.11 37.62 23.13
CA ILE A 19 4.52 36.34 22.77
C ILE A 19 5.58 35.40 22.16
N LYS A 20 5.57 34.14 22.62
CA LYS A 20 6.42 33.06 22.09
C LYS A 20 5.56 32.09 21.25
N PRO A 21 5.67 32.09 19.91
CA PRO A 21 4.85 31.23 19.06
C PRO A 21 5.33 29.77 19.07
N VAL A 22 6.63 29.53 19.23
CA VAL A 22 7.19 28.19 19.37
C VAL A 22 6.84 27.66 20.76
N VAL A 23 6.11 26.55 20.81
CA VAL A 23 5.62 25.94 22.06
C VAL A 23 6.38 24.66 22.42
N ASP A 24 6.95 23.97 21.43
CA ASP A 24 7.81 22.81 21.67
C ASP A 24 8.73 22.49 20.49
N ARG A 25 9.76 21.69 20.75
CA ARG A 25 10.67 21.13 19.74
C ARG A 25 11.04 19.71 20.11
N ILE A 26 11.18 18.85 19.11
CA ILE A 26 11.68 17.50 19.29
C ILE A 26 12.68 17.18 18.18
N ASP A 27 13.77 16.53 18.57
CA ASP A 27 14.77 16.02 17.63
C ASP A 27 14.22 14.76 16.96
N VAL A 28 14.34 14.72 15.64
CA VAL A 28 13.91 13.60 14.79
C VAL A 28 15.11 13.08 14.02
N HIS A 29 15.03 11.82 13.60
CA HIS A 29 16.20 11.01 13.27
C HIS A 29 16.01 10.33 11.91
N TYR A 30 16.64 10.80 10.84
CA TYR A 30 17.33 12.08 10.68
C TYR A 30 16.99 12.76 9.36
N GLN A 31 17.17 14.08 9.31
CA GLN A 31 16.87 14.92 8.15
C GLN A 31 15.39 14.75 7.74
N PRO A 32 14.45 15.33 8.52
CA PRO A 32 13.03 15.25 8.21
C PRO A 32 12.73 15.92 6.87
N GLY A 33 11.92 15.25 6.04
CA GLY A 33 11.26 15.79 4.86
C GLY A 33 9.85 16.25 5.20
N HIS A 34 8.84 15.56 4.67
CA HIS A 34 7.44 15.83 4.98
C HIS A 34 7.05 15.28 6.36
N GLY A 35 5.98 15.83 6.92
CA GLY A 35 5.32 15.27 8.09
C GLY A 35 3.82 15.45 7.98
N PHE A 36 3.07 14.45 8.43
CA PHE A 36 1.63 14.36 8.24
C PHE A 36 0.93 13.93 9.52
N SER A 37 -0.20 14.56 9.84
CA SER A 37 -0.96 14.29 11.06
C SER A 37 -2.23 13.49 10.81
N SER A 38 -2.72 12.83 11.86
CA SER A 38 -3.99 12.10 11.82
C SER A 38 -5.14 13.03 11.42
N MET A 39 -5.76 12.70 10.28
CA MET A 39 -6.80 13.49 9.61
C MET A 39 -6.38 14.94 9.27
N GLY A 40 -5.07 15.23 9.23
CA GLY A 40 -4.51 16.58 9.21
C GLY A 40 -4.89 17.44 8.01
N GLU A 41 -5.18 16.81 6.87
CA GLU A 41 -5.59 17.49 5.64
C GLU A 41 -7.12 17.51 5.45
N THR A 42 -7.86 17.36 6.55
CA THR A 42 -9.32 17.33 6.55
C THR A 42 -9.87 18.26 7.64
N LYS A 43 -11.20 18.47 7.65
CA LYS A 43 -11.88 19.17 8.75
C LYS A 43 -11.92 18.36 10.06
N ASP A 44 -11.56 17.08 10.00
CA ASP A 44 -11.59 16.14 11.13
C ASP A 44 -10.21 15.95 11.78
N ALA A 45 -9.27 16.87 11.56
CA ALA A 45 -7.94 16.85 12.18
C ALA A 45 -8.07 16.70 13.70
N ASP A 46 -7.53 15.60 14.25
CA ASP A 46 -7.84 15.18 15.62
C ASP A 46 -6.76 15.54 16.66
N GLY A 47 -5.61 16.02 16.20
CA GLY A 47 -4.50 16.44 17.05
C GLY A 47 -3.88 15.31 17.87
N LYS A 48 -3.99 14.03 17.46
CA LYS A 48 -3.46 12.89 18.21
C LYS A 48 -2.05 12.49 17.80
N TYR A 49 -1.84 12.27 16.51
CA TYR A 49 -0.58 11.76 15.98
C TYR A 49 -0.05 12.62 14.84
N MET A 50 1.28 12.66 14.73
CA MET A 50 2.01 13.16 13.58
C MET A 50 3.10 12.16 13.24
N ASN A 51 3.29 11.87 11.97
CA ASN A 51 4.45 11.16 11.50
C ASN A 51 5.48 12.13 10.90
N SER A 52 6.76 11.88 11.14
CA SER A 52 7.89 12.61 10.54
C SER A 52 8.63 11.67 9.61
N GLY A 53 8.57 11.93 8.29
CA GLY A 53 9.29 11.14 7.29
C GLY A 53 10.73 11.61 7.16
N ASN A 54 11.68 10.84 7.69
CA ASN A 54 13.08 11.20 7.79
C ASN A 54 13.95 10.46 6.77
N LYS A 55 14.84 11.20 6.10
CA LYS A 55 15.57 10.74 4.90
C LYS A 55 16.82 9.92 5.18
N PHE A 56 17.29 9.86 6.42
CA PHE A 56 18.43 9.01 6.79
C PHE A 56 18.15 8.30 8.11
N SER A 57 18.29 6.96 8.13
CA SER A 57 18.18 6.17 9.36
C SER A 57 19.47 6.07 10.17
N LYS A 58 20.64 6.08 9.54
CA LYS A 58 21.94 5.99 10.22
C LYS A 58 21.98 4.86 11.28
N ASP A 59 22.05 5.23 12.56
CA ASP A 59 22.18 4.35 13.71
C ASP A 59 20.85 3.93 14.35
N ARG A 60 19.70 4.26 13.74
CA ARG A 60 18.38 3.92 14.29
C ARG A 60 18.03 2.44 14.22
N PHE A 61 18.64 1.69 13.29
CA PHE A 61 18.36 0.27 13.05
C PHE A 61 19.64 -0.56 12.96
N LEU A 62 19.49 -1.88 12.97
CA LEU A 62 20.61 -2.79 12.70
C LEU A 62 21.21 -2.49 11.31
N PRO A 63 22.54 -2.55 11.15
CA PRO A 63 23.19 -2.26 9.87
C PRO A 63 22.84 -3.32 8.83
N VAL A 64 22.49 -2.88 7.62
CA VAL A 64 22.08 -3.75 6.49
C VAL A 64 22.98 -3.61 5.25
N GLY A 65 24.17 -3.02 5.43
CA GLY A 65 25.11 -2.72 4.36
C GLY A 65 24.99 -1.26 3.87
N PRO A 66 25.46 -0.96 2.65
CA PRO A 66 25.60 0.44 2.20
C PRO A 66 24.27 1.16 1.95
N LEU A 67 23.20 0.44 1.57
CA LEU A 67 21.87 1.00 1.36
C LEU A 67 21.02 0.79 2.62
N HIS A 68 20.77 1.87 3.35
CA HIS A 68 19.91 1.87 4.53
C HIS A 68 18.47 2.22 4.13
N SER A 69 17.50 1.86 4.97
CA SER A 69 16.12 2.36 4.83
C SER A 69 15.98 3.80 5.35
N GLU A 70 14.89 4.45 5.01
CA GLU A 70 14.44 5.68 5.67
C GLU A 70 13.91 5.38 7.09
N THR A 71 13.58 6.44 7.84
CA THR A 71 12.97 6.34 9.17
C THR A 71 11.70 7.19 9.24
N GLU A 72 10.58 6.53 9.44
CA GLU A 72 9.32 7.18 9.75
C GLU A 72 9.14 7.16 11.28
N GLN A 73 8.96 8.34 11.86
CA GLN A 73 8.81 8.48 13.31
C GLN A 73 7.41 8.94 13.68
N LEU A 74 6.66 8.05 14.35
CA LEU A 74 5.36 8.39 14.91
C LEU A 74 5.53 9.19 16.20
N ILE A 75 4.90 10.35 16.26
CA ILE A 75 4.95 11.33 17.34
C ILE A 75 3.53 11.48 17.90
N ASP A 76 3.39 11.25 19.20
CA ASP A 76 2.20 11.67 19.97
C ASP A 76 2.22 13.20 20.14
N ILE A 77 1.18 13.84 19.63
CA ILE A 77 0.99 15.29 19.66
C ILE A 77 -0.24 15.72 20.48
N SER A 78 -0.89 14.76 21.15
CA SER A 78 -2.13 14.98 21.93
C SER A 78 -1.93 15.84 23.18
N GLY A 79 -0.72 15.82 23.74
CA GLY A 79 -0.34 16.62 24.91
C GLY A 79 0.30 17.96 24.57
N GLU A 80 0.74 18.68 25.60
CA GLU A 80 1.51 19.91 25.44
C GLU A 80 2.86 19.64 24.76
N LYS A 81 3.54 18.56 25.17
CA LYS A 81 4.85 18.12 24.71
C LYS A 81 4.76 17.04 23.64
N LEU A 82 5.59 17.15 22.61
CA LEU A 82 5.80 16.13 21.59
C LEU A 82 6.50 14.92 22.20
N ARG A 83 6.10 13.71 21.80
CA ARG A 83 6.77 12.47 22.21
C ARG A 83 6.90 11.53 21.03
N ILE A 84 8.13 11.16 20.66
CA ILE A 84 8.33 10.05 19.72
C ILE A 84 7.90 8.77 20.44
N ILE A 85 7.00 8.01 19.81
CA ILE A 85 6.45 6.77 20.35
C ILE A 85 6.84 5.54 19.53
N SER A 86 7.32 5.74 18.29
CA SER A 86 7.83 4.65 17.46
C SER A 86 8.75 5.17 16.37
N ASP A 87 9.78 4.39 16.06
CA ASP A 87 10.55 4.46 14.81
C ASP A 87 10.16 3.25 13.95
N HIS A 88 9.95 3.44 12.65
CA HIS A 88 9.79 2.32 11.73
C HIS A 88 10.59 2.53 10.44
N THR A 89 11.08 1.43 9.89
CA THR A 89 11.75 1.42 8.59
C THR A 89 10.74 1.75 7.49
N ALA A 90 11.20 2.45 6.45
CA ALA A 90 10.43 2.71 5.24
C ALA A 90 11.33 2.60 4.00
N TYR A 91 10.79 2.12 2.88
CA TYR A 91 11.57 1.86 1.65
C TYR A 91 10.69 2.04 0.39
N PRO A 92 11.24 2.53 -0.75
CA PRO A 92 12.61 3.02 -0.93
C PRO A 92 12.84 4.49 -0.58
N GLU A 93 11.78 5.26 -0.31
CA GLU A 93 11.81 6.60 0.28
C GLU A 93 10.38 7.16 0.15
N PRO A 94 9.45 6.91 1.10
CA PRO A 94 8.16 7.59 1.04
C PRO A 94 8.35 9.10 1.09
N HIS A 95 7.69 9.80 0.17
CA HIS A 95 7.76 11.25 0.11
C HIS A 95 6.73 11.90 1.01
N ASP A 96 5.51 11.37 1.01
CA ASP A 96 4.37 11.94 1.72
C ASP A 96 3.36 10.87 2.13
N GLY A 97 2.41 11.24 2.97
CA GLY A 97 1.36 10.34 3.44
C GLY A 97 0.17 11.05 4.08
N ILE A 98 -0.91 10.31 4.25
CA ILE A 98 -2.09 10.73 5.01
C ILE A 98 -2.44 9.64 6.03
N ILE A 99 -2.97 10.06 7.18
CA ILE A 99 -3.45 9.13 8.21
C ILE A 99 -4.97 9.32 8.31
N VAL A 100 -5.73 8.29 7.92
CA VAL A 100 -7.19 8.34 7.85
C VAL A 100 -7.79 7.42 8.92
N ARG A 101 -8.89 7.85 9.57
CA ARG A 101 -9.58 6.99 10.53
C ARG A 101 -10.17 5.77 9.83
N ARG A 102 -10.08 4.61 10.49
CA ARG A 102 -10.58 3.33 9.96
C ARG A 102 -12.08 3.33 9.63
N ASP A 103 -12.89 4.17 10.29
CA ASP A 103 -14.34 4.22 10.06
C ASP A 103 -14.70 4.86 8.71
N VAL A 104 -13.80 5.66 8.14
CA VAL A 104 -13.97 6.34 6.85
C VAL A 104 -13.74 5.38 5.68
N VAL A 105 -12.84 4.40 5.83
CA VAL A 105 -12.50 3.45 4.77
C VAL A 105 -13.34 2.18 4.90
N LYS A 106 -14.10 1.85 3.85
CA LYS A 106 -14.89 0.60 3.75
C LYS A 106 -14.38 -0.23 2.58
N THR A 107 -13.89 -1.43 2.87
CA THR A 107 -13.39 -2.38 1.87
C THR A 107 -14.40 -3.50 1.64
N ARG A 108 -14.19 -4.26 0.56
CA ARG A 108 -14.83 -5.56 0.33
C ARG A 108 -13.82 -6.67 0.60
N GLN A 109 -14.30 -7.82 1.08
CA GLN A 109 -13.48 -8.98 1.42
C GLN A 109 -13.09 -9.81 0.19
N ILE A 110 -14.00 -9.91 -0.78
CA ILE A 110 -13.80 -10.61 -2.05
C ILE A 110 -14.37 -9.78 -3.19
N TYR A 111 -13.96 -10.09 -4.42
CA TYR A 111 -14.57 -9.49 -5.61
C TYR A 111 -15.94 -10.09 -5.90
N LYS A 112 -16.65 -9.52 -6.86
CA LYS A 112 -17.83 -10.14 -7.46
C LYS A 112 -17.48 -10.63 -8.85
N LEU A 113 -17.99 -11.80 -9.22
CA LEU A 113 -17.69 -12.38 -10.53
C LEU A 113 -18.16 -11.46 -11.68
N GLU A 114 -19.28 -10.76 -11.48
CA GLU A 114 -19.82 -9.76 -12.40
C GLU A 114 -18.96 -8.50 -12.56
N ASP A 115 -17.97 -8.26 -11.67
CA ASP A 115 -16.98 -7.19 -11.87
C ASP A 115 -16.05 -7.50 -13.08
N PHE A 116 -16.05 -8.75 -13.58
CA PHE A 116 -15.18 -9.24 -14.64
C PHE A 116 -15.97 -9.79 -15.84
N PRO A 117 -16.19 -8.99 -16.91
CA PRO A 117 -16.91 -9.45 -18.10
C PRO A 117 -16.29 -10.65 -18.81
N ASN A 118 -15.00 -10.90 -18.60
CA ASN A 118 -14.25 -12.04 -19.14
C ASN A 118 -14.17 -13.24 -18.18
N ALA A 119 -14.97 -13.26 -17.12
CA ALA A 119 -14.98 -14.35 -16.15
C ALA A 119 -15.12 -15.72 -16.82
N VAL A 120 -14.24 -16.63 -16.43
CA VAL A 120 -14.26 -18.02 -16.86
C VAL A 120 -15.25 -18.78 -15.99
N THR A 121 -16.19 -19.44 -16.64
CA THR A 121 -17.19 -20.32 -16.03
C THR A 121 -17.05 -21.73 -16.60
N PRO A 122 -17.69 -22.75 -16.01
CA PRO A 122 -17.68 -24.09 -16.59
C PRO A 122 -18.16 -24.16 -18.04
N GLN A 123 -19.01 -23.21 -18.47
CA GLN A 123 -19.57 -23.17 -19.82
C GLN A 123 -18.60 -22.63 -20.88
N ASN A 124 -17.63 -21.79 -20.49
CA ASN A 124 -16.69 -21.16 -21.42
C ASN A 124 -15.22 -21.57 -21.19
N ALA A 125 -14.94 -22.37 -20.15
CA ALA A 125 -13.62 -22.92 -19.88
C ALA A 125 -13.15 -23.84 -21.01
N GLY A 126 -11.83 -23.87 -21.24
CA GLY A 126 -11.21 -24.70 -22.26
C GLY A 126 -10.12 -23.97 -23.05
N ILE A 127 -9.61 -24.64 -24.07
CA ILE A 127 -8.53 -24.15 -24.92
C ILE A 127 -9.07 -23.91 -26.32
N GLU A 128 -9.00 -22.68 -26.80
CA GLU A 128 -9.42 -22.29 -28.14
C GLU A 128 -8.21 -21.83 -28.97
N ARG A 129 -8.08 -22.37 -30.19
CA ARG A 129 -6.99 -22.03 -31.11
C ARG A 129 -7.52 -21.25 -32.30
N LYS A 130 -6.91 -20.10 -32.57
CA LYS A 130 -7.13 -19.27 -33.77
C LYS A 130 -5.79 -19.05 -34.47
N GLY A 131 -5.43 -19.96 -35.37
CA GLY A 131 -4.10 -19.97 -35.99
C GLY A 131 -3.00 -20.24 -34.97
N ASN A 132 -2.06 -19.29 -34.83
CA ASN A 132 -1.00 -19.33 -33.82
C ASN A 132 -1.42 -18.75 -32.46
N LYS A 133 -2.63 -18.19 -32.32
CA LYS A 133 -3.15 -17.69 -31.06
C LYS A 133 -3.87 -18.78 -30.29
N VAL A 134 -3.52 -18.97 -29.03
CA VAL A 134 -4.12 -19.97 -28.14
C VAL A 134 -4.67 -19.28 -26.90
N HIS A 135 -6.00 -19.30 -26.76
CA HIS A 135 -6.70 -18.78 -25.59
C HIS A 135 -7.00 -19.92 -24.64
N VAL A 136 -6.38 -19.89 -23.47
CA VAL A 136 -6.59 -20.85 -22.38
C VAL A 136 -7.48 -20.19 -21.35
N ARG A 137 -8.73 -20.65 -21.22
CA ARG A 137 -9.67 -20.17 -20.20
C ARG A 137 -9.77 -21.22 -19.12
N MET A 138 -9.32 -20.88 -17.92
CA MET A 138 -9.28 -21.79 -16.79
C MET A 138 -9.82 -21.15 -15.52
N MET A 139 -10.29 -22.01 -14.63
CA MET A 139 -10.71 -21.69 -13.28
C MET A 139 -9.72 -22.27 -12.27
N SER A 140 -9.59 -21.62 -11.11
CA SER A 140 -8.97 -22.20 -9.91
C SER A 140 -9.98 -22.27 -8.77
N GLN A 141 -9.90 -23.34 -7.98
CA GLN A 141 -10.55 -23.49 -6.70
C GLN A 141 -9.63 -24.37 -5.85
N ALA A 142 -9.19 -23.89 -4.68
CA ALA A 142 -8.13 -24.53 -3.93
C ALA A 142 -8.44 -26.02 -3.69
N PRO A 143 -7.51 -26.96 -3.97
CA PRO A 143 -6.09 -26.75 -4.31
C PRO A 143 -5.75 -26.87 -5.81
N ALA A 144 -6.73 -26.81 -6.73
CA ALA A 144 -6.53 -27.23 -8.11
C ALA A 144 -6.94 -26.19 -9.17
N TYR A 145 -6.28 -26.28 -10.32
CA TYR A 145 -6.79 -25.70 -11.56
C TYR A 145 -7.70 -26.68 -12.28
N SER A 146 -8.70 -26.13 -12.98
CA SER A 146 -9.57 -26.89 -13.89
C SER A 146 -8.86 -27.49 -15.10
N LEU A 147 -7.72 -26.93 -15.52
CA LEU A 147 -6.90 -27.43 -16.64
C LEU A 147 -5.49 -27.85 -16.15
N PRO A 148 -5.26 -29.13 -15.83
CA PRO A 148 -3.98 -29.60 -15.32
C PRO A 148 -2.89 -29.70 -16.41
N ILE A 149 -3.28 -29.77 -17.68
CA ILE A 149 -2.35 -29.89 -18.82
C ILE A 149 -2.80 -28.96 -19.94
N ILE A 150 -1.91 -28.06 -20.36
CA ILE A 150 -2.10 -27.15 -21.50
C ILE A 150 -1.10 -27.55 -22.59
N LYS A 151 -1.58 -27.96 -23.76
CA LYS A 151 -0.73 -28.31 -24.90
C LYS A 151 -0.72 -27.19 -25.94
N VAL A 152 0.48 -26.69 -26.25
CA VAL A 152 0.72 -25.64 -27.26
C VAL A 152 1.82 -26.07 -28.21
N LYS A 153 1.98 -25.34 -29.32
CA LYS A 153 3.06 -25.50 -30.29
C LYS A 153 4.12 -24.44 -30.05
N LYS A 154 5.38 -24.78 -30.38
CA LYS A 154 6.45 -23.77 -30.45
C LYS A 154 6.04 -22.65 -31.41
N GLY A 155 6.11 -21.41 -30.94
CA GLY A 155 5.72 -20.22 -31.70
C GLY A 155 4.26 -19.77 -31.50
N ASP A 156 3.48 -20.46 -30.68
CA ASP A 156 2.14 -20.00 -30.30
C ASP A 156 2.20 -18.72 -29.43
N GLU A 157 1.28 -17.79 -29.67
CA GLU A 157 0.95 -16.67 -28.78
C GLU A 157 -0.14 -17.16 -27.82
N VAL A 158 0.19 -17.33 -26.54
CA VAL A 158 -0.70 -17.92 -25.54
C VAL A 158 -1.23 -16.85 -24.59
N THR A 159 -2.55 -16.78 -24.44
CA THR A 159 -3.21 -15.97 -23.40
C THR A 159 -3.88 -16.90 -22.41
N ILE A 160 -3.56 -16.80 -21.13
CA ILE A 160 -4.18 -17.59 -20.06
C ILE A 160 -5.12 -16.68 -19.29
N THR A 161 -6.44 -16.84 -19.46
CA THR A 161 -7.44 -16.20 -18.63
C THR A 161 -7.78 -17.13 -17.46
N LEU A 162 -7.50 -16.68 -16.24
CA LEU A 162 -7.75 -17.41 -15.00
C LEU A 162 -8.79 -16.68 -14.15
N THR A 163 -9.81 -17.41 -13.70
CA THR A 163 -10.78 -16.95 -12.71
C THR A 163 -10.67 -17.77 -11.42
N ASN A 164 -10.53 -17.10 -10.28
CA ASN A 164 -10.56 -17.75 -8.98
C ASN A 164 -12.00 -17.88 -8.47
N HIS A 165 -12.50 -19.12 -8.33
CA HIS A 165 -13.88 -19.40 -7.89
C HIS A 165 -14.03 -19.55 -6.38
N ASP A 166 -12.96 -19.40 -5.59
CA ASP A 166 -13.06 -19.39 -4.15
C ASP A 166 -13.84 -18.18 -3.63
N LYS A 167 -14.60 -18.43 -2.56
CA LYS A 167 -15.46 -17.44 -1.88
C LYS A 167 -15.01 -17.17 -0.44
N VAL A 168 -13.77 -17.55 -0.13
CA VAL A 168 -13.14 -17.34 1.16
C VAL A 168 -12.25 -16.11 1.04
N GLU A 169 -12.39 -15.16 1.96
CA GLU A 169 -11.52 -13.98 2.05
C GLU A 169 -10.05 -14.41 2.13
N ASP A 170 -9.17 -13.64 1.50
CA ASP A 170 -7.71 -13.86 1.50
C ASP A 170 -7.24 -15.17 0.84
N LEU A 171 -8.14 -15.98 0.26
CA LEU A 171 -7.78 -17.19 -0.48
C LEU A 171 -7.30 -16.87 -1.90
N THR A 172 -6.20 -16.13 -1.97
CA THR A 172 -5.56 -15.66 -3.20
C THR A 172 -4.78 -16.79 -3.88
N HIS A 173 -4.96 -16.91 -5.18
CA HIS A 173 -4.19 -17.83 -6.01
C HIS A 173 -3.14 -17.09 -6.82
N GLY A 174 -2.10 -17.81 -7.24
CA GLY A 174 -1.17 -17.36 -8.26
C GLY A 174 -1.40 -18.12 -9.56
N CYS A 175 -0.83 -17.66 -10.66
CA CYS A 175 -0.50 -18.44 -11.84
C CYS A 175 0.91 -18.06 -12.24
N ALA A 176 1.79 -19.03 -12.44
CA ALA A 176 3.16 -18.79 -12.86
C ALA A 176 3.56 -19.80 -13.92
N ILE A 177 4.32 -19.34 -14.92
CA ILE A 177 4.93 -20.18 -15.94
C ILE A 177 6.44 -20.21 -15.67
N PRO A 178 6.96 -21.31 -15.10
CA PRO A 178 8.38 -21.45 -14.80
C PRO A 178 9.23 -21.19 -16.04
N ASN A 179 10.35 -20.49 -15.87
CA ASN A 179 11.30 -20.10 -16.92
C ASN A 179 10.83 -19.02 -17.92
N TYR A 180 9.59 -18.52 -17.82
CA TYR A 180 9.07 -17.49 -18.73
C TYR A 180 8.93 -16.10 -18.09
N ASN A 181 9.26 -15.94 -16.80
CA ASN A 181 9.02 -14.71 -16.02
C ASN A 181 7.57 -14.19 -16.13
N ILE A 182 6.62 -15.10 -16.28
CA ILE A 182 5.18 -14.81 -16.31
C ILE A 182 4.63 -15.30 -14.99
N ASN A 183 4.15 -14.37 -14.17
CA ASN A 183 3.40 -14.67 -12.97
C ASN A 183 2.40 -13.56 -12.64
N PHE A 184 1.24 -13.93 -12.10
CA PHE A 184 0.25 -12.99 -11.60
C PHE A 184 -0.58 -13.62 -10.49
N ILE A 185 -1.17 -12.78 -9.63
CA ILE A 185 -2.14 -13.21 -8.61
C ILE A 185 -3.58 -13.03 -9.10
N VAL A 186 -4.48 -13.88 -8.62
CA VAL A 186 -5.92 -13.82 -8.83
C VAL A 186 -6.62 -14.04 -7.49
N ASN A 187 -7.16 -12.96 -6.94
CA ASN A 187 -7.90 -12.93 -5.68
C ASN A 187 -9.26 -13.65 -5.80
N PRO A 188 -9.91 -14.00 -4.69
CA PRO A 188 -11.25 -14.60 -4.70
C PRO A 188 -12.25 -13.84 -5.59
N GLN A 189 -12.87 -14.55 -6.54
CA GLN A 189 -13.78 -14.04 -7.57
C GLN A 189 -13.16 -13.08 -8.62
N GLU A 190 -11.84 -12.86 -8.62
CA GLU A 190 -11.13 -12.08 -9.65
C GLU A 190 -10.94 -12.91 -10.93
N THR A 191 -10.89 -12.22 -12.08
CA THR A 191 -10.40 -12.77 -13.34
C THR A 191 -9.24 -11.96 -13.89
N LYS A 192 -8.19 -12.63 -14.35
CA LYS A 192 -6.97 -12.00 -14.88
C LYS A 192 -6.38 -12.80 -16.05
N SER A 193 -5.64 -12.12 -16.93
CA SER A 193 -4.98 -12.76 -18.09
C SER A 193 -3.66 -12.13 -18.46
#